data_AF-A0A3B9UE39-F1
#
_entry.id   AF-A0A3B9UE39-F1
#
_cell.length_a   1.000
_cell.length_b   1.000
_cell.length_c   1.000
_cell.angle_alpha   90.00
_cell.angle_beta   90.00
_cell.angle_gamma   90.00
#
_symmetry.space_group_name_H-M   'P 1'
#
loop_
_entity.id
_entity.type
_entity.pdbx_description
1 polymer ?
#
loop_
_entity_poly.entity_id
_entity_poly.type
_entity_poly.pdbx_seq_one_letter_code
_entity_poly.pdbx_strand_id
1 'polypeptide(L)'
;MISPEKIKEYQRRIVDLKGYLRLEEKRITAANEEEKTGNPSFWDDPKKAEQTMRKIRELKYWIQGYEAIQAQMGEVEASVDFFREGLLEEYEVDAAAAQLEEQLSTMEFRNMLSGEEDKMSAVLQVTAGAGGTES
;
A
#
# COMPACT_ATOMS: atom_id res chain seq x y z
N MET A 1 -22.61 -8.24 -6.55
CA MET A 1 -22.08 -7.21 -7.45
C MET A 1 -21.62 -6.01 -6.66
N ILE A 2 -20.34 -5.69 -6.79
CA ILE A 2 -19.75 -4.45 -6.28
C ILE A 2 -20.55 -3.22 -6.72
N SER A 3 -20.82 -2.32 -5.76
CA SER A 3 -21.57 -1.10 -6.04
C SER A 3 -20.66 0.00 -6.61
N PRO A 4 -21.19 0.93 -7.43
CA PRO A 4 -20.43 2.08 -7.93
C PRO A 4 -19.84 2.96 -6.81
N GLU A 5 -20.51 3.04 -5.66
CA GLU A 5 -20.04 3.75 -4.48
C GLU A 5 -18.78 3.10 -3.91
N LYS A 6 -18.72 1.76 -3.89
CA LYS A 6 -17.56 1.01 -3.40
C LYS A 6 -16.34 1.17 -4.33
N ILE A 7 -16.56 1.20 -5.64
CA ILE A 7 -15.50 1.50 -6.63
C ILE A 7 -14.92 2.90 -6.38
N LYS A 8 -15.77 3.90 -6.15
CA LYS A 8 -15.33 5.26 -5.81
C LYS A 8 -14.57 5.33 -4.49
N GLU A 9 -14.97 4.52 -3.50
CA GLU A 9 -14.25 4.38 -2.23
C GLU A 9 -12.84 3.84 -2.46
N TYR A 10 -12.68 2.79 -3.27
CA TYR A 10 -11.35 2.25 -3.63
C TYR A 10 -10.48 3.30 -4.32
N GLN A 11 -11.02 3.99 -5.32
CA GLN A 11 -10.27 5.06 -6.00
C GLN A 11 -9.77 6.13 -5.01
N ARG A 12 -10.63 6.56 -4.06
CA ARG A 12 -10.22 7.52 -3.02
C ARG A 12 -9.12 6.96 -2.14
N ARG A 13 -9.30 5.75 -1.59
CA ARG A 13 -8.30 5.09 -0.72
C ARG A 13 -6.96 4.91 -1.42
N ILE A 14 -6.96 4.55 -2.71
CA ILE A 14 -5.74 4.42 -3.53
C ILE A 14 -5.05 5.79 -3.71
N VAL A 15 -5.81 6.87 -3.90
CA VAL A 15 -5.22 8.22 -3.98
C VAL A 15 -4.63 8.63 -2.63
N ASP A 16 -5.34 8.41 -1.54
CA ASP A 16 -4.89 8.76 -0.19
C ASP A 16 -3.64 7.95 0.20
N LEU A 17 -3.62 6.65 -0.11
CA LEU A 17 -2.47 5.77 0.12
C LEU A 17 -1.21 6.27 -0.58
N LYS A 18 -1.31 6.82 -1.80
CA LYS A 18 -0.19 7.44 -2.51
C LYS A 18 0.45 8.56 -1.68
N GLY A 19 -0.39 9.39 -1.07
CA GLY A 19 0.00 10.51 -0.22
C GLY A 19 0.66 10.03 1.08
N TYR A 20 0.03 9.10 1.79
CA TYR A 20 0.57 8.54 3.04
C TYR A 20 1.91 7.86 2.83
N LEU A 21 2.07 7.13 1.72
CA LEU A 21 3.33 6.48 1.36
C LEU A 21 4.38 7.47 0.86
N ARG A 22 4.06 8.74 0.60
CA ARG A 22 4.98 9.70 -0.05
C ARG A 22 5.68 9.09 -1.26
N LEU A 23 4.89 8.46 -2.14
CA LEU A 23 5.41 7.56 -3.16
C LEU A 23 6.41 8.25 -4.10
N GLU A 24 6.18 9.53 -4.42
CA GLU A 24 7.07 10.32 -5.28
C GLU A 24 8.46 10.50 -4.66
N GLU A 25 8.54 10.81 -3.36
CA GLU A 25 9.82 10.90 -2.64
C GLU A 25 10.54 9.55 -2.63
N LYS A 26 9.79 8.45 -2.44
CA LYS A 26 10.34 7.08 -2.49
C LYS A 26 10.88 6.73 -3.87
N ARG A 27 10.19 7.11 -4.96
CA ARG A 27 10.66 6.89 -6.34
C ARG A 27 11.96 7.63 -6.62
N ILE A 28 12.02 8.91 -6.26
CA ILE A 28 13.24 9.73 -6.42
C ILE A 28 14.39 9.12 -5.61
N THR A 29 14.13 8.76 -4.35
CA THR A 29 15.14 8.14 -3.48
C THR A 29 15.62 6.82 -4.05
N ALA A 30 14.72 5.96 -4.53
CA ALA A 30 15.09 4.68 -5.13
C ALA A 30 15.98 4.88 -6.36
N ALA A 31 15.60 5.78 -7.27
CA ALA A 31 16.38 6.09 -8.47
C ALA A 31 17.79 6.60 -8.13
N ASN A 32 17.89 7.54 -7.17
CA ASN A 32 19.17 8.08 -6.72
C ASN A 32 20.08 7.02 -6.07
N GLU A 33 19.51 6.11 -5.28
CA GLU A 33 20.29 5.01 -4.68
C GLU A 33 20.70 3.98 -5.74
N GLU A 34 19.85 3.69 -6.72
CA GLU A 34 20.16 2.79 -7.84
C GLU A 34 21.29 3.34 -8.72
N GLU A 35 21.30 4.64 -9.00
CA GLU A 35 22.37 5.26 -9.78
C GLU A 35 23.74 5.03 -9.13
N LYS A 36 23.83 5.08 -7.79
CA LYS A 36 25.07 4.79 -7.05
C LYS A 36 25.57 3.37 -7.26
N THR A 37 24.67 2.40 -7.47
CA THR A 37 25.05 0.99 -7.69
C THR A 37 25.77 0.77 -9.03
N GLY A 38 25.62 1.71 -9.98
CA GLY A 38 26.34 1.70 -11.25
C GLY A 38 27.80 2.15 -11.14
N ASN A 39 28.21 2.74 -10.02
CA ASN A 39 29.61 3.11 -9.80
C ASN A 39 30.45 1.87 -9.45
N PRO A 40 31.56 1.57 -10.16
CA PRO A 40 32.41 0.42 -9.84
C PRO A 40 32.92 0.40 -8.39
N SER A 41 33.22 1.56 -7.80
CA SER A 41 33.70 1.69 -6.43
C SER A 41 32.63 1.47 -5.36
N PHE A 42 31.36 1.39 -5.75
CA PHE A 42 30.27 1.07 -4.82
C PHE A 42 30.45 -0.32 -4.19
N TRP A 43 31.02 -1.26 -4.96
CA TRP A 43 31.23 -2.64 -4.54
C TRP A 43 32.51 -2.85 -3.71
N ASP A 44 33.34 -1.80 -3.53
CA ASP A 44 34.57 -1.85 -2.74
C ASP A 44 34.29 -2.03 -1.23
N ASP A 45 33.10 -1.63 -0.76
CA ASP A 45 32.64 -1.82 0.61
C ASP A 45 31.35 -2.68 0.64
N PRO A 46 31.49 -4.01 0.76
CA PRO A 46 30.34 -4.93 0.72
C PRO A 46 29.27 -4.64 1.77
N LYS A 47 29.65 -4.14 2.96
CA LYS A 47 28.69 -3.84 4.03
C LYS A 47 27.83 -2.64 3.67
N LYS A 48 28.43 -1.58 3.13
CA LYS A 48 27.67 -0.41 2.66
C LYS A 48 26.80 -0.76 1.45
N ALA A 49 27.33 -1.54 0.50
CA ALA A 49 26.59 -1.99 -0.66
C ALA A 49 25.34 -2.80 -0.25
N GLU A 50 25.48 -3.73 0.71
CA GLU A 50 24.35 -4.52 1.21
C GLU A 50 23.26 -3.66 1.86
N GLN A 51 23.63 -2.66 2.66
CA GLN A 51 22.69 -1.72 3.29
C GLN A 51 21.92 -0.91 2.25
N THR A 52 22.62 -0.36 1.25
CA THR A 52 21.98 0.40 0.18
C THR A 52 21.07 -0.48 -0.67
N MET A 53 21.50 -1.71 -1.02
CA MET A 53 20.67 -2.66 -1.75
C MET A 53 19.42 -3.06 -0.96
N ARG A 54 19.53 -3.23 0.37
CA ARG A 54 18.37 -3.46 1.23
C ARG A 54 17.41 -2.28 1.21
N LYS A 55 17.91 -1.06 1.33
CA LYS A 55 17.10 0.17 1.25
C LYS A 55 16.38 0.29 -0.10
N ILE A 56 17.07 0.00 -1.21
CA ILE A 56 16.45 0.00 -2.55
C ILE A 56 15.33 -1.03 -2.62
N ARG A 57 15.54 -2.25 -2.11
CA ARG A 57 14.50 -3.30 -2.09
C ARG A 57 13.28 -2.87 -1.28
N GLU A 58 13.49 -2.27 -0.10
CA GLU A 58 12.41 -1.77 0.75
C GLU A 58 11.62 -0.66 0.03
N LEU A 59 12.28 0.30 -0.61
CA LEU A 59 11.63 1.36 -1.39
C LEU A 59 10.84 0.78 -2.58
N LYS A 60 11.44 -0.14 -3.34
CA LYS A 60 10.79 -0.80 -4.47
C LYS A 60 9.59 -1.61 -4.07
N TYR A 61 9.64 -2.29 -2.93
CA TYR A 61 8.51 -3.05 -2.40
C TYR A 61 7.27 -2.16 -2.23
N TRP A 62 7.42 -0.95 -1.69
CA TRP A 62 6.31 0.00 -1.57
C TRP A 62 5.84 0.53 -2.93
N ILE A 63 6.77 0.84 -3.82
CA ILE A 63 6.46 1.35 -5.17
C ILE A 63 5.66 0.31 -5.96
N GLN A 64 6.16 -0.91 -6.03
CA GLN A 64 5.55 -2.01 -6.77
C GLN A 64 4.24 -2.46 -6.15
N GLY A 65 4.14 -2.48 -4.82
CA GLY A 65 2.88 -2.78 -4.14
C GLY A 65 1.77 -1.79 -4.52
N TYR A 66 2.10 -0.50 -4.59
CA TYR A 66 1.15 0.52 -5.01
C TYR A 66 0.76 0.38 -6.49
N GLU A 67 1.73 0.14 -7.37
CA GLU A 67 1.50 -0.08 -8.81
C GLU A 67 0.61 -1.31 -9.05
N ALA A 68 0.81 -2.40 -8.30
CA ALA A 68 -0.03 -3.59 -8.36
C ALA A 68 -1.48 -3.28 -7.97
N ILE A 69 -1.71 -2.51 -6.90
CA ILE A 69 -3.05 -2.07 -6.50
C ILE A 69 -3.69 -1.20 -7.60
N GLN A 70 -2.93 -0.30 -8.23
CA GLN A 70 -3.46 0.49 -9.34
C GLN A 70 -3.84 -0.37 -10.55
N ALA A 71 -3.03 -1.38 -10.88
CA ALA A 71 -3.35 -2.33 -11.94
C ALA A 71 -4.62 -3.12 -11.61
N GLN A 72 -4.72 -3.64 -10.38
CA GLN A 72 -5.89 -4.38 -9.91
C GLN A 72 -7.16 -3.53 -9.91
N MET A 73 -7.06 -2.23 -9.59
CA MET A 73 -8.19 -1.29 -9.73
C MET A 73 -8.67 -1.20 -11.18
N GLY A 74 -7.73 -1.10 -12.14
CA GLY A 74 -8.06 -1.12 -13.56
C GLY A 74 -8.71 -2.43 -14.00
N GLU A 75 -8.28 -3.57 -13.46
CA GLU A 75 -8.91 -4.87 -13.70
C GLU A 75 -10.35 -4.93 -13.16
N VAL A 76 -10.62 -4.35 -11.98
CA VAL A 76 -11.99 -4.25 -11.44
C VAL A 76 -12.87 -3.39 -12.35
N GLU A 77 -12.37 -2.24 -12.80
CA GLU A 77 -13.11 -1.37 -13.73
C GLU A 77 -13.42 -2.08 -15.05
N ALA A 78 -12.43 -2.76 -15.64
CA ALA A 78 -12.60 -3.55 -16.86
C ALA A 78 -13.58 -4.73 -16.64
N SER A 79 -13.54 -5.38 -15.48
CA SER A 79 -14.43 -6.50 -15.16
C SER A 79 -15.90 -6.05 -15.08
N VAL A 80 -16.15 -4.85 -14.54
CA VAL A 80 -17.49 -4.26 -14.52
C VAL A 80 -18.00 -3.98 -15.94
N ASP A 81 -17.13 -3.48 -16.82
CA ASP A 81 -17.50 -3.23 -18.21
C ASP A 81 -17.75 -4.53 -18.99
N PHE A 82 -16.92 -5.56 -18.81
CA PHE A 82 -17.15 -6.88 -19.40
C PHE A 82 -18.41 -7.56 -18.89
N PHE A 83 -18.76 -7.39 -17.60
CA PHE A 83 -20.05 -7.86 -17.09
C PHE A 83 -21.23 -7.16 -17.77
N ARG A 84 -21.14 -5.84 -18.01
CA ARG A 84 -22.19 -5.09 -18.75
C ARG A 84 -22.35 -5.57 -20.19
N GLU A 85 -21.28 -6.06 -20.79
CA GLU A 85 -21.28 -6.67 -22.12
C GLU A 85 -21.73 -8.14 -22.12
N GLY A 86 -21.99 -8.73 -20.94
CA GLY A 86 -22.36 -10.14 -20.78
C GLY A 86 -21.20 -11.11 -21.02
N LEU A 87 -19.95 -10.65 -20.89
CA LEU A 87 -18.74 -11.44 -21.07
C LEU A 87 -18.21 -12.05 -19.76
N LEU A 88 -18.64 -11.53 -18.62
CA LEU A 88 -18.30 -12.04 -17.29
C LEU A 88 -19.57 -12.24 -16.47
N GLU A 89 -19.47 -13.16 -15.52
CA GLU A 89 -20.49 -13.39 -14.50
C GLU A 89 -20.28 -12.48 -13.29
N GLU A 90 -21.35 -12.23 -12.53
CA GLU A 90 -21.30 -11.34 -11.35
C GLU A 90 -20.25 -11.76 -10.31
N TYR A 91 -20.07 -13.07 -10.11
CA TYR A 91 -19.11 -13.60 -9.14
C TYR A 91 -17.65 -13.33 -9.53
N GLU A 92 -17.34 -13.17 -10.82
CA GLU A 92 -15.99 -12.89 -11.32
C GLU A 92 -15.61 -11.44 -11.01
N VAL A 93 -16.56 -10.52 -11.18
CA VAL A 93 -16.40 -9.11 -10.80
C VAL A 93 -16.21 -8.98 -9.29
N ASP A 94 -17.03 -9.68 -8.50
CA ASP A 94 -16.94 -9.66 -7.04
C ASP A 94 -15.61 -10.27 -6.54
N ALA A 95 -15.08 -11.28 -7.23
CA ALA A 95 -13.77 -11.86 -6.92
C ALA A 95 -12.62 -10.88 -7.18
N ALA A 96 -12.63 -10.18 -8.32
CA ALA A 96 -11.63 -9.16 -8.64
C ALA A 96 -11.65 -8.01 -7.61
N ALA A 97 -12.85 -7.58 -7.21
CA ALA A 97 -13.04 -6.58 -6.17
C ALA A 97 -12.52 -7.04 -4.79
N ALA A 98 -12.77 -8.29 -4.41
CA ALA A 98 -12.29 -8.84 -3.15
C ALA A 98 -10.75 -8.92 -3.09
N GLN A 99 -10.10 -9.28 -4.20
CA GLN A 99 -8.65 -9.30 -4.31
C GLN A 99 -8.06 -7.89 -4.15
N LEU A 100 -8.67 -6.88 -4.77
CA LEU A 100 -8.29 -5.48 -4.60
C LEU A 100 -8.40 -5.04 -3.13
N GLU A 101 -9.52 -5.34 -2.47
CA GLU A 101 -9.75 -4.99 -1.07
C GLU A 101 -8.67 -5.60 -0.15
N GLU A 102 -8.34 -6.88 -0.36
CA GLU A 102 -7.33 -7.57 0.43
C GLU A 102 -5.95 -6.92 0.27
N GLN A 103 -5.53 -6.66 -0.96
CA GLN A 103 -4.23 -6.02 -1.23
C GLN A 103 -4.16 -4.60 -0.68
N LEU A 104 -5.21 -3.81 -0.92
CA LEU A 104 -5.30 -2.43 -0.44
C LEU A 104 -5.26 -2.36 1.09
N SER A 105 -6.09 -3.16 1.75
CA SER A 105 -6.14 -3.21 3.22
C SER A 105 -4.83 -3.70 3.82
N THR A 106 -4.18 -4.70 3.21
CA THR A 106 -2.87 -5.19 3.65
C THR A 106 -1.81 -4.09 3.56
N MET A 107 -1.82 -3.31 2.48
CA MET A 107 -0.84 -2.25 2.28
C MET A 107 -1.08 -1.05 3.21
N GLU A 108 -2.35 -0.67 3.41
CA GLU A 108 -2.75 0.35 4.39
C GLU A 108 -2.33 -0.05 5.81
N PHE A 109 -2.59 -1.30 6.21
CA PHE A 109 -2.22 -1.83 7.51
C PHE A 109 -0.69 -1.83 7.71
N ARG A 110 0.06 -2.27 6.70
CA ARG A 110 1.53 -2.21 6.74
C ARG A 110 2.06 -0.79 6.85
N ASN A 111 1.42 0.17 6.20
CA ASN A 111 1.79 1.58 6.32
C ASN A 111 1.48 2.12 7.74
N MET A 112 0.35 1.72 8.32
CA MET A 112 -0.04 2.11 9.67
C MET A 112 0.92 1.57 10.75
N LEU A 113 1.50 0.38 10.55
CA LEU A 113 2.44 -0.26 11.47
C LEU A 113 3.92 -0.07 11.09
N SER A 114 4.26 1.09 10.51
CA SER A 114 5.61 1.36 10.00
C SER A 114 6.50 2.17 10.97
N GLY A 115 5.96 2.59 12.11
CA GLY A 115 6.70 3.27 13.18
C GLY A 115 7.67 2.34 13.90
N GLU A 116 8.72 2.91 14.51
CA GLU A 116 9.69 2.14 15.29
C GLU A 116 9.05 1.58 16.56
N GLU A 117 8.17 2.37 17.16
CA GLU A 117 7.36 2.07 18.35
C GLU A 117 6.24 1.06 18.12
N ASP A 118 5.80 0.82 16.88
CA ASP A 118 4.68 -0.11 16.58
C ASP A 118 5.01 -1.57 16.94
N LYS A 119 6.29 -1.89 17.12
CA LYS A 119 6.77 -3.20 17.58
C LYS A 119 6.68 -3.39 19.10
N MET A 120 6.41 -2.32 19.84
CA MET A 120 6.38 -2.32 21.29
C MET A 120 4.97 -2.63 21.82
N SER A 121 4.89 -3.22 23.01
CA SER A 121 3.60 -3.44 23.67
C SER A 121 2.96 -2.12 24.08
N ALA A 122 1.68 -1.93 23.75
CA ALA A 122 0.92 -0.78 24.20
C ALA A 122 0.42 -0.97 25.65
N VAL A 123 0.55 0.05 26.48
CA VAL A 123 -0.11 0.13 27.80
C VAL A 123 -1.29 1.07 27.69
N LEU A 124 -2.51 0.53 27.77
CA LEU A 124 -3.75 1.31 27.73
C LEU A 124 -4.24 1.56 29.17
N GLN A 125 -4.18 2.80 29.62
CA GLN A 125 -4.77 3.21 30.88
C GLN A 125 -6.05 4.02 30.61
N VAL A 126 -7.20 3.43 30.93
CA VAL A 126 -8.49 4.13 30.90
C VAL A 126 -8.74 4.72 32.27
N THR A 127 -8.78 6.06 32.35
CA THR A 127 -9.13 6.77 33.58
C THR A 127 -10.52 7.36 33.40
N ALA A 128 -11.46 7.01 34.28
CA ALA A 128 -12.75 7.68 34.33
C ALA A 128 -12.50 9.15 34.69
N GLY A 129 -12.93 10.08 33.83
CA GLY A 129 -12.91 11.51 34.14
C GLY A 129 -13.78 11.82 35.37
N ALA A 130 -13.64 13.02 35.93
CA ALA A 130 -14.47 13.48 37.05
C ALA A 130 -15.91 13.73 36.59
N GLY A 131 -16.67 12.66 36.37
CA GLY A 131 -18.06 12.69 35.94
C GLY A 131 -18.75 11.42 36.43
N GLY A 132 -19.41 11.52 37.57
CA GLY A 132 -20.25 10.46 38.10
C GLY A 132 -21.52 10.30 37.25
N THR A 133 -21.81 9.04 36.91
CA THR A 133 -23.15 8.49 36.61
C THR A 133 -23.99 9.14 35.51
N GLU A 134 -23.46 9.29 34.30
CA GLU A 134 -24.30 9.27 33.10
C GLU A 134 -23.72 8.26 32.11
N SER A 135 -24.32 7.06 32.13
CA SER A 135 -24.19 5.99 31.15
C SER A 135 -25.44 5.96 30.28
#